data_AF-A0A958L111-F1
#
_entry.id   AF-A0A958L111-F1
#
_cell.length_a   1.000
_cell.length_b   1.000
_cell.length_c   1.000
_cell.angle_alpha   90.00
_cell.angle_beta   90.00
_cell.angle_gamma   90.00
#
_symmetry.space_group_name_H-M   'P 1'
#
loop_
_entity.id
_entity.type
_entity.pdbx_description
1 polymer ?
#
loop_
_entity_poly.entity_id
_entity_poly.type
_entity_poly.pdbx_seq_one_letter_code
_entity_poly.pdbx_strand_id
1 'polypeptide(L)'
;MNYVFYTIWGLIPLVYFLLVLWSRLEQSTHVRKGKKASRESSDLFRQAIFVSACALVTFLVDYFFVDQGLVEDILPEFVPLGFIKLILFPIVLMVLGKIVGGSKPIRIEKAPRPTSRR
;
A
#
# COMPACT_ATOMS: atom_id res chain seq x y z
N MET A 1 5.74 -9.58 22.35
CA MET A 1 5.18 -9.38 20.99
C MET A 1 3.90 -8.55 21.06
N ASN A 2 3.91 -7.34 20.48
CA ASN A 2 2.72 -6.49 20.42
C ASN A 2 1.90 -6.84 19.17
N TYR A 3 1.00 -7.82 19.30
CA TYR A 3 0.17 -8.34 18.21
C TYR A 3 -0.65 -7.28 17.47
N VAL A 4 -0.99 -6.18 18.16
CA VAL A 4 -1.76 -5.05 17.61
C VAL A 4 -1.13 -4.46 16.34
N PHE A 5 0.19 -4.28 16.31
CA PHE A 5 0.85 -3.67 15.15
C PHE A 5 0.84 -4.60 13.94
N TYR A 6 1.04 -5.91 14.14
CA TYR A 6 0.96 -6.89 13.06
C TYR A 6 -0.45 -7.00 12.49
N THR A 7 -1.49 -6.91 13.35
CA THR A 7 -2.88 -6.85 12.89
C THR A 7 -3.12 -5.61 12.03
N ILE A 8 -2.61 -4.45 12.45
CA ILE A 8 -2.73 -3.20 11.67
C ILE A 8 -2.01 -3.31 10.32
N TRP A 9 -0.78 -3.81 10.29
CA TRP A 9 -0.02 -3.96 9.05
C TRP A 9 -0.67 -4.99 8.09
N GLY A 10 -1.30 -6.04 8.63
CA GLY A 10 -2.01 -7.05 7.85
C GLY A 10 -3.39 -6.59 7.33
N LEU A 11 -4.05 -5.65 8.02
CA LEU A 11 -5.34 -5.10 7.59
C LEU A 11 -5.24 -4.33 6.26
N ILE A 12 -4.14 -3.60 6.05
CA ILE A 12 -3.95 -2.78 4.85
C ILE A 12 -3.94 -3.64 3.56
N PRO A 13 -3.11 -4.69 3.41
CA PRO A 13 -3.19 -5.57 2.24
C PRO A 13 -4.52 -6.31 2.16
N LEU A 14 -5.13 -6.69 3.29
CA LEU A 14 -6.45 -7.33 3.31
C LEU A 14 -7.53 -6.45 2.65
N VAL A 15 -7.55 -5.15 2.95
CA VAL A 15 -8.48 -4.20 2.31
C VAL A 15 -8.26 -4.15 0.80
N TYR A 16 -7.00 -4.13 0.33
CA TYR A 16 -6.72 -4.18 -1.11
C TYR A 16 -7.19 -5.50 -1.75
N PHE A 17 -7.03 -6.63 -1.08
CA PHE A 17 -7.57 -7.91 -1.57
C PHE A 17 -9.10 -7.90 -1.66
N LEU A 18 -9.80 -7.35 -0.67
CA LEU A 18 -11.26 -7.20 -0.71
C LEU A 18 -11.70 -6.32 -1.88
N LEU A 19 -10.98 -5.23 -2.16
CA LEU A 19 -11.25 -4.37 -3.33
C LEU A 19 -11.01 -5.09 -4.66
N VAL A 20 -9.98 -5.94 -4.75
CA VAL A 20 -9.74 -6.79 -5.94
C VAL A 20 -10.89 -7.78 -6.12
N LEU A 21 -11.30 -8.47 -5.05
CA LEU A 21 -12.39 -9.43 -5.09
C LEU A 21 -13.70 -8.76 -5.55
N TRP A 22 -14.01 -7.60 -4.96
CA TRP A 22 -15.15 -6.79 -5.36
C TRP A 22 -15.08 -6.37 -6.83
N SER A 23 -13.92 -5.90 -7.29
CA SER A 23 -13.71 -5.52 -8.69
C SER A 23 -13.92 -6.68 -9.65
N ARG A 24 -13.50 -7.89 -9.29
CA ARG A 24 -13.73 -9.09 -10.11
C ARG A 24 -15.21 -9.53 -10.12
N LEU A 25 -15.91 -9.41 -8.99
CA LEU A 25 -17.35 -9.69 -8.91
C LEU A 25 -18.16 -8.68 -9.74
N GLU A 26 -17.76 -7.41 -9.74
CA GLU A 26 -18.39 -6.38 -10.56
C GLU A 26 -18.16 -6.60 -12.07
N GLN A 27 -16.99 -7.13 -12.44
CA GLN A 27 -16.68 -7.54 -13.82
C GLN A 27 -17.49 -8.77 -14.26
N SER A 28 -17.63 -9.79 -13.40
CA SER A 28 -18.32 -11.03 -13.75
C SER A 28 -19.83 -10.86 -13.87
N THR A 29 -20.42 -9.95 -13.10
CA THR A 29 -21.88 -9.72 -13.07
C THR A 29 -22.38 -8.80 -14.19
N HIS A 30 -21.51 -8.30 -15.07
CA HIS A 30 -21.87 -7.36 -16.15
C HIS A 30 -22.66 -6.11 -15.70
N VAL A 31 -22.71 -5.81 -14.40
CA VAL A 31 -23.51 -4.73 -13.79
C VAL A 31 -23.07 -3.34 -14.30
N ARG A 32 -21.85 -3.23 -14.85
CA ARG A 32 -21.35 -2.03 -15.54
C ARG A 32 -21.09 -2.25 -17.04
N LYS A 33 -22.11 -2.55 -17.83
CA LYS A 33 -22.05 -2.27 -19.28
C LYS A 33 -22.07 -0.74 -19.49
N GLY A 34 -20.90 -0.13 -19.67
CA GLY A 34 -20.79 1.25 -20.20
C GLY A 34 -20.22 2.33 -19.26
N LYS A 35 -19.95 2.04 -17.98
CA LYS A 35 -19.20 2.96 -17.10
C LYS A 35 -17.73 2.55 -17.11
N LYS A 36 -16.83 3.47 -17.52
CA LYS A 36 -15.37 3.32 -17.41
C LYS A 36 -15.05 2.58 -16.11
N ALA A 37 -14.48 1.37 -16.19
CA ALA A 37 -14.09 0.61 -15.02
C ALA A 37 -13.21 1.53 -14.16
N SER A 38 -13.65 1.85 -12.94
CA SER A 38 -13.08 2.96 -12.16
C SER A 38 -11.67 2.66 -11.60
N ARG A 39 -11.11 1.51 -11.95
CA ARG A 39 -9.69 1.10 -11.89
C ARG A 39 -9.64 -0.30 -12.51
N GLU A 40 -8.62 -0.60 -13.32
CA GLU A 40 -8.47 -1.97 -13.82
C GLU A 40 -8.18 -2.91 -12.65
N SER A 41 -8.90 -4.04 -12.58
CA SER A 41 -8.71 -5.05 -11.51
C SER A 41 -7.27 -5.56 -11.43
N SER A 42 -6.55 -5.53 -12.55
CA SER A 42 -5.11 -5.80 -12.66
C SER A 42 -4.26 -4.84 -11.82
N ASP A 43 -4.56 -3.54 -11.84
CA ASP A 43 -3.81 -2.53 -11.07
C ASP A 43 -4.04 -2.70 -9.56
N LEU A 44 -5.28 -2.98 -9.16
CA LEU A 44 -5.61 -3.25 -7.75
C LEU A 44 -4.89 -4.52 -7.24
N PHE A 45 -4.78 -5.55 -8.08
CA PHE A 45 -4.08 -6.79 -7.72
C PHE A 45 -2.57 -6.58 -7.58
N ARG A 46 -1.97 -5.81 -8.51
CA ARG A 46 -0.55 -5.41 -8.39
C ARG A 46 -0.30 -4.60 -7.12
N GLN A 47 -1.22 -3.69 -6.76
CA GLN A 47 -1.16 -2.94 -5.51
C GLN A 47 -1.30 -3.86 -4.28
N ALA A 48 -2.22 -4.82 -4.30
CA ALA A 48 -2.39 -5.78 -3.21
C ALA A 48 -1.12 -6.61 -2.97
N ILE A 49 -0.50 -7.13 -4.04
CA ILE A 49 0.76 -7.88 -3.94
C ILE A 49 1.87 -6.98 -3.40
N PHE A 50 2.00 -5.76 -3.93
CA PHE A 50 3.04 -4.82 -3.50
C PHE A 50 2.92 -4.47 -2.01
N VAL A 51 1.71 -4.13 -1.55
CA VAL A 51 1.45 -3.80 -0.14
C VAL A 51 1.68 -5.02 0.75
N SER A 52 1.33 -6.22 0.29
CA SER A 52 1.59 -7.47 1.02
C SER A 52 3.08 -7.75 1.16
N ALA A 53 3.87 -7.52 0.10
CA ALA A 53 5.32 -7.63 0.15
C ALA A 53 5.92 -6.60 1.13
N CYS A 54 5.40 -5.36 1.15
CA CYS A 54 5.82 -4.34 2.12
C CYS A 54 5.51 -4.78 3.57
N ALA A 55 4.33 -5.38 3.81
CA ALA A 55 3.96 -5.89 5.13
C ALA A 55 4.90 -7.01 5.58
N LEU A 56 5.23 -7.94 4.68
CA LEU A 56 6.17 -9.01 4.97
C LEU A 56 7.57 -8.47 5.28
N VAL A 57 8.08 -7.54 4.48
CA VAL A 57 9.39 -6.91 4.73
C VAL A 57 9.39 -6.17 6.05
N THR A 58 8.32 -5.43 6.37
CA THR A 58 8.16 -4.74 7.66
C THR A 58 8.21 -5.73 8.82
N PHE A 59 7.51 -6.86 8.71
CA PHE A 59 7.54 -7.92 9.71
C PHE A 59 8.95 -8.50 9.90
N LEU A 60 9.67 -8.77 8.80
CA LEU A 60 11.04 -9.28 8.87
C LEU A 60 11.98 -8.26 9.53
N VAL A 61 11.86 -6.97 9.20
CA VAL A 61 12.68 -5.92 9.81
C VAL A 61 12.39 -5.81 11.31
N ASP A 62 11.11 -5.83 11.70
CA ASP A 62 10.73 -5.80 13.11
C ASP A 62 11.27 -7.03 13.87
N TYR A 63 11.13 -8.22 13.29
CA TYR A 63 11.59 -9.47 13.91
C TYR A 63 13.11 -9.56 14.06
N PHE A 64 13.87 -9.12 13.06
CA PHE A 64 15.34 -9.24 13.07
C PHE A 64 16.06 -8.07 13.75
N PHE A 65 15.51 -6.85 13.69
CA PHE A 65 16.21 -5.66 14.18
C PHE A 65 15.57 -5.07 15.44
N VAL A 66 14.24 -4.98 15.51
CA VAL A 66 13.56 -4.33 16.63
C VAL A 66 13.43 -5.29 17.81
N ASP A 67 12.92 -6.50 17.58
CA ASP A 67 12.69 -7.49 18.64
C ASP A 67 13.99 -8.15 19.14
N GLN A 68 15.09 -8.09 18.37
CA GLN A 68 16.41 -8.57 18.81
C GLN A 68 17.24 -7.51 19.56
N GLY A 69 16.67 -6.35 19.88
CA GLY A 69 17.34 -5.33 20.70
C GLY A 69 18.37 -4.47 19.97
N LEU A 70 18.68 -4.75 18.69
CA LEU A 70 19.61 -3.96 17.86
C LEU A 70 19.24 -2.46 17.78
N VAL A 71 17.95 -2.16 17.93
CA VAL A 71 17.43 -0.79 17.87
C VAL A 71 17.51 -0.08 19.22
N GLU A 72 17.49 -0.81 20.33
CA GLU A 72 17.67 -0.26 21.68
C GLU A 72 19.11 0.24 21.90
N ASP A 73 20.09 -0.41 21.27
CA ASP A 73 21.51 0.00 21.34
C ASP A 73 21.82 1.28 20.54
N ILE A 74 20.98 1.63 19.55
CA ILE A 74 21.25 2.71 18.59
C ILE A 74 20.36 3.94 18.85
N LEU A 75 19.15 3.76 19.37
CA LEU A 75 18.22 4.86 19.61
C LEU A 75 18.25 5.34 21.08
N PRO A 76 18.12 6.66 21.30
CA PRO A 76 18.03 7.20 22.64
C PRO A 76 16.79 6.66 23.37
N GLU A 77 16.92 6.40 24.68
CA GLU A 77 15.86 5.90 25.60
C GLU A 77 14.52 6.65 25.50
N PHE A 78 14.53 7.87 24.95
CA PHE A 78 13.36 8.72 24.79
C PHE A 78 12.40 8.32 23.67
N VAL A 79 12.79 7.42 22.74
CA VAL A 79 11.90 7.01 21.65
C VAL A 79 11.12 5.76 22.06
N PRO A 80 9.78 5.82 22.22
CA PRO A 80 9.00 4.64 22.55
C PRO A 80 9.09 3.61 21.43
N LEU A 81 9.41 2.36 21.74
CA LEU A 81 9.46 1.27 20.75
C LEU A 81 8.16 1.15 19.92
N GLY A 82 7.02 1.47 20.54
CA GLY A 82 5.73 1.51 19.84
C GLY A 82 5.67 2.55 18.70
N PHE A 83 6.36 3.68 18.85
CA PHE A 83 6.45 4.71 17.80
C PHE A 83 7.26 4.21 16.61
N ILE A 84 8.37 3.52 16.87
CA ILE A 84 9.22 2.90 15.83
C ILE A 84 8.41 1.88 15.05
N LYS A 85 7.71 0.98 15.74
CA LYS A 85 6.84 -0.02 15.11
C LYS A 85 5.75 0.66 14.26
N LEU A 86 5.11 1.72 14.77
CA LEU A 86 4.08 2.44 14.03
C LEU A 86 4.61 3.05 12.71
N ILE A 87 5.80 3.66 12.73
CA ILE A 87 6.36 4.35 11.56
C ILE A 87 7.12 3.43 10.59
N LEU A 88 7.51 2.24 11.05
CA LEU A 88 8.26 1.27 10.25
C LEU A 88 7.56 0.91 8.94
N PHE A 89 6.26 0.59 9.02
CA PHE A 89 5.49 0.21 7.84
C PHE A 89 5.40 1.33 6.78
N PRO A 90 5.04 2.59 7.12
CA PRO A 90 5.13 3.73 6.21
C PRO A 90 6.52 3.92 5.58
N ILE A 91 7.59 3.75 6.36
CA ILE A 91 8.97 3.89 5.87
C ILE A 91 9.28 2.80 4.83
N VAL A 92 9.00 1.53 5.14
CA VAL A 92 9.20 0.40 4.23
C VAL A 92 8.41 0.61 2.94
N LEU A 93 7.16 1.03 3.04
CA LEU A 93 6.29 1.31 1.90
C LEU A 93 6.85 2.44 1.02
N MET A 94 7.37 3.52 1.63
CA MET A 94 7.99 4.63 0.91
C MET A 94 9.28 4.19 0.20
N VAL A 95 10.16 3.46 0.88
CA VAL A 95 11.44 3.00 0.33
C VAL A 95 11.21 2.02 -0.83
N LEU A 96 10.41 0.97 -0.61
CA LEU A 96 10.09 0.00 -1.65
C LEU A 96 9.30 0.62 -2.79
N GLY A 97 8.42 1.59 -2.51
CA GLY A 97 7.66 2.31 -3.53
C GLY A 97 8.54 3.13 -4.47
N LYS A 98 9.63 3.73 -3.95
CA LYS A 98 10.64 4.39 -4.76
C LYS A 98 11.44 3.40 -5.61
N ILE A 99 11.81 2.24 -5.07
CA ILE A 99 12.58 1.21 -5.77
C ILE A 99 11.77 0.61 -6.94
N VAL A 100 10.50 0.28 -6.71
CA VAL A 100 9.63 -0.36 -7.70
C VAL A 100 9.11 0.63 -8.77
N GLY A 101 9.40 1.93 -8.62
CA GLY A 101 9.06 2.94 -9.63
C GLY A 101 7.62 3.46 -9.56
N GLY A 102 7.02 3.52 -8.36
CA GLY A 102 5.66 4.00 -8.13
C GLY A 102 5.43 5.48 -8.49
N SER A 103 6.48 6.24 -8.77
CA SER A 103 6.44 7.65 -9.13
C SER A 103 6.39 7.88 -10.65
N LYS A 104 5.46 7.23 -11.37
CA LYS A 104 5.08 7.76 -12.69
C LYS A 104 4.31 9.06 -12.44
N PRO A 105 4.75 10.21 -12.97
CA PRO A 105 4.06 11.48 -12.75
C PRO A 105 2.61 11.35 -13.21
N ILE A 106 1.67 11.71 -12.34
CA ILE A 106 0.24 11.76 -12.67
C ILE A 106 0.09 12.81 -13.77
N ARG A 107 0.10 12.37 -15.03
CA ARG A 107 -0.20 13.24 -16.18
C ARG A 107 -1.68 13.58 -16.10
N ILE A 108 -1.99 14.76 -15.55
CA ILE A 108 -3.29 15.39 -15.73
C ILE A 108 -3.32 15.85 -17.19
N GLU A 109 -3.75 14.97 -18.09
CA GLU A 109 -4.10 15.36 -19.45
C GLU A 109 -5.25 16.36 -19.34
N LYS A 110 -4.95 17.64 -19.59
CA LYS A 110 -5.96 18.70 -19.66
C LYS A 110 -7.02 18.26 -20.67
N ALA A 111 -8.28 18.17 -20.21
CA ALA A 111 -9.41 17.85 -21.06
C ALA A 111 -9.42 18.77 -22.31
N PRO A 112 -9.76 18.24 -23.50
CA PRO A 112 -9.79 19.03 -24.72
C PRO A 112 -10.83 20.14 -24.56
N ARG A 113 -10.38 21.40 -24.70
CA ARG A 113 -11.28 22.55 -24.73
C ARG A 113 -12.20 22.41 -25.95
N PRO A 114 -13.54 22.50 -25.81
CA PRO A 114 -14.41 22.47 -26.97
C PRO A 114 -14.13 23.72 -27.81
N THR A 115 -13.54 23.52 -28.98
CA THR A 115 -13.46 24.55 -30.02
C THR A 115 -14.87 24.84 -30.50
N SER A 116 -15.49 25.90 -29.97
CA SER A 116 -16.66 26.49 -30.59
C SER A 116 -16.25 27.05 -31.96
N ARG A 117 -16.61 26.37 -33.04
CA ARG A 117 -16.65 27.00 -34.36
C ARG A 117 -18.11 27.33 -34.67
N ARG A 118 -18.36 28.65 -34.72
CA ARG A 118 -19.49 29.28 -35.40
C ARG A 118 -19.41 28.99 -36.89
#